data_AF-A0A5B0EQC0-F1
#
_entry.id   AF-A0A5B0EQC0-F1
#
_cell.length_a   1.000
_cell.length_b   1.000
_cell.length_c   1.000
_cell.angle_alpha   90.00
_cell.angle_beta   90.00
_cell.angle_gamma   90.00
#
_symmetry.space_group_name_H-M   'P 1'
#
loop_
_entity.id
_entity.type
_entity.pdbx_description
1 polymer ?
#
loop_
_entity_poly.entity_id
_entity_poly.type
_entity_poly.pdbx_seq_one_letter_code
_entity_poly.pdbx_strand_id
1 'polypeptide(L)'
;MTPEQCAALMTYANQIDARIQLNDPTLDAWWSAVERLDYEAAKWSVKDYYATSNPNSNFGTPALVPATLRARVHAEIERNAARQRALEPPAKHTNPMSYRERNPEEFNRLMKKGRDDHRADLTRRGIPLTEWQTANDSRPTNPILQGAYS
;
A
#
# COMPACT_ATOMS: atom_id res chain seq x y z
N MET A 1 -17.14 21.27 -6.84
CA MET A 1 -17.88 21.64 -8.07
C MET A 1 -18.68 22.92 -7.82
N THR A 2 -19.34 23.52 -8.81
CA THR A 2 -20.25 24.69 -8.66
C THR A 2 -21.73 24.27 -8.59
N PRO A 3 -22.66 25.14 -8.16
CA PRO A 3 -24.09 24.82 -8.16
C PRO A 3 -24.63 24.43 -9.54
N GLU A 4 -24.18 25.10 -10.60
CA GLU A 4 -24.56 24.78 -11.99
C GLU A 4 -24.03 23.40 -12.40
N GLN A 5 -22.82 23.05 -11.97
CA GLN A 5 -22.25 21.72 -12.20
C GLN A 5 -23.04 20.64 -11.44
N CYS A 6 -23.52 20.93 -10.23
CA CYS A 6 -24.37 20.02 -9.48
C CYS A 6 -25.72 19.80 -10.18
N ALA A 7 -26.35 20.88 -10.67
CA ALA A 7 -27.58 20.80 -11.47
C ALA A 7 -27.38 19.96 -12.74
N ALA A 8 -26.26 20.19 -13.45
CA ALA A 8 -25.90 19.41 -14.64
C ALA A 8 -25.67 17.92 -14.30
N LEU A 9 -24.99 17.63 -13.19
CA LEU A 9 -24.75 16.27 -12.70
C LEU A 9 -26.05 15.55 -12.34
N MET A 10 -26.95 16.23 -11.64
CA MET A 10 -28.28 15.68 -11.30
C MET A 10 -29.12 15.46 -12.55
N THR A 11 -29.08 16.38 -13.51
CA THR A 11 -29.76 16.23 -14.80
C THR A 11 -29.23 15.01 -15.55
N TYR A 12 -27.90 14.84 -15.59
CA TYR A 12 -27.26 13.67 -16.18
C TYR A 12 -27.68 12.37 -15.49
N ALA A 13 -27.73 12.36 -14.16
CA ALA A 13 -28.17 11.19 -13.40
C ALA A 13 -29.66 10.89 -13.60
N ASN A 14 -30.52 11.91 -13.67
CA ASN A 14 -31.96 11.78 -13.94
C ASN A 14 -32.25 11.20 -15.34
N GLN A 15 -31.44 11.55 -16.35
CA GLN A 15 -31.54 10.98 -17.70
C GLN A 15 -31.27 9.47 -17.73
N ILE A 16 -30.53 8.93 -16.74
CA ILE A 16 -30.27 7.49 -16.59
C ILE A 16 -31.33 6.85 -15.67
N ASP A 17 -31.71 7.56 -14.61
CA ASP A 17 -32.68 7.10 -13.60
C ASP A 17 -33.68 8.21 -13.26
N ALA A 18 -34.89 8.09 -13.80
CA ALA A 18 -35.97 9.06 -13.62
C ALA A 18 -36.47 9.19 -12.16
N ARG A 19 -36.03 8.33 -11.23
CA ARG A 19 -36.38 8.43 -9.80
C ARG A 19 -35.68 9.59 -9.10
N ILE A 20 -34.59 10.10 -9.66
CA ILE A 20 -33.87 11.25 -9.12
C ILE A 20 -34.66 12.51 -9.43
N GLN A 21 -35.20 13.18 -8.42
CA GLN A 21 -36.04 14.36 -8.62
C GLN A 21 -35.19 15.61 -8.90
N LEU A 22 -35.60 16.38 -9.91
CA LEU A 22 -35.02 17.68 -10.26
C LEU A 22 -35.93 18.80 -9.73
N ASN A 23 -35.86 19.04 -8.43
CA ASN A 23 -36.53 20.18 -7.77
C ASN A 23 -35.54 20.91 -6.86
N ASP A 24 -35.81 22.18 -6.56
CA ASP A 24 -34.90 23.05 -5.80
C ASP A 24 -34.50 22.46 -4.44
N PRO A 25 -35.41 21.89 -3.62
CA PRO A 25 -35.02 21.28 -2.35
C PRO A 25 -34.06 20.10 -2.51
N THR A 26 -34.26 19.26 -3.54
CA THR A 26 -33.37 18.13 -3.82
C THR A 26 -32.02 18.63 -4.33
N LEU A 27 -32.01 19.69 -5.16
CA LEU A 27 -30.79 20.32 -5.64
C LEU A 27 -29.94 20.84 -4.47
N ASP A 28 -30.53 21.57 -3.54
CA ASP A 28 -29.81 22.12 -2.37
C ASP A 28 -29.22 21.02 -1.49
N ALA A 29 -29.98 19.93 -1.27
CA ALA A 29 -29.53 18.79 -0.50
C ALA A 29 -28.38 18.03 -1.19
N TRP A 30 -28.47 17.87 -2.51
CA TRP A 30 -27.40 17.27 -3.32
C TRP A 30 -26.16 18.14 -3.30
N TRP A 31 -26.31 19.44 -3.57
CA TRP A 31 -25.23 20.42 -3.59
C TRP A 31 -24.44 20.41 -2.28
N SER A 32 -25.13 20.51 -1.15
CA SER A 32 -24.52 20.46 0.19
C SER A 32 -23.72 19.16 0.42
N ALA A 33 -24.10 18.07 -0.24
CA ALA A 33 -23.44 16.78 -0.11
C ALA A 33 -22.26 16.56 -1.07
N VAL A 34 -22.21 17.28 -2.20
CA VAL A 34 -21.22 17.08 -3.28
C VAL A 34 -20.36 18.31 -3.60
N GLU A 35 -20.58 19.46 -2.93
CA GLU A 35 -19.89 20.73 -3.20
C GLU A 35 -18.36 20.59 -3.29
N ARG A 36 -17.76 19.70 -2.47
CA ARG A 36 -16.32 19.49 -2.36
C ARG A 36 -15.75 18.51 -3.37
N LEU A 37 -16.60 17.82 -4.13
CA LEU A 37 -16.18 16.83 -5.12
C LEU A 37 -15.84 17.52 -6.44
N ASP A 38 -14.92 16.91 -7.17
CA ASP A 38 -14.66 17.27 -8.57
C ASP A 38 -15.83 16.83 -9.46
N TYR A 39 -16.21 17.68 -10.42
CA TYR A 39 -17.36 17.43 -11.28
C TYR A 39 -17.16 16.22 -12.19
N GLU A 40 -15.97 16.07 -12.80
CA GLU A 40 -15.69 14.95 -13.70
C GLU A 40 -15.59 13.63 -12.94
N ALA A 41 -14.96 13.63 -11.76
CA ALA A 41 -14.92 12.47 -10.88
C ALA A 41 -16.33 12.02 -10.43
N ALA A 42 -17.20 12.98 -10.11
CA ALA A 42 -18.58 12.71 -9.75
C ALA A 42 -19.37 12.15 -10.95
N LYS A 43 -19.25 12.76 -12.14
CA LYS A 43 -19.89 12.29 -13.36
C LYS A 43 -19.46 10.88 -13.76
N TRP A 44 -18.16 10.60 -13.67
CA TRP A 44 -17.64 9.24 -13.88
C TRP A 44 -18.24 8.25 -12.87
N SER A 45 -18.35 8.65 -11.60
CA SER A 45 -18.92 7.80 -10.55
C SER A 45 -20.42 7.51 -10.76
N VAL A 46 -21.19 8.45 -11.32
CA VAL A 46 -22.58 8.20 -11.76
C VAL A 46 -22.61 7.13 -12.85
N LYS A 47 -21.75 7.26 -13.87
CA LYS A 47 -21.64 6.29 -14.96
C LYS A 47 -21.24 4.90 -14.44
N ASP A 48 -20.22 4.82 -13.59
CA ASP A 48 -19.75 3.57 -13.00
C ASP A 48 -20.83 2.91 -12.11
N TYR A 49 -21.59 3.71 -11.35
CA TYR A 49 -22.69 3.22 -10.53
C TYR A 49 -23.71 2.45 -11.37
N TYR A 50 -24.23 3.05 -12.43
CA TYR A 50 -25.24 2.40 -13.26
C TYR A 50 -24.68 1.31 -14.17
N ALA A 51 -23.38 1.36 -14.53
CA ALA A 51 -22.73 0.31 -15.30
C ALA A 51 -22.45 -0.96 -14.48
N THR A 52 -22.14 -0.81 -13.19
CA THR A 52 -21.76 -1.93 -12.30
C THR A 52 -22.93 -2.47 -11.48
N SER A 53 -24.05 -1.75 -11.42
CA SER A 53 -25.21 -2.20 -10.66
C SER A 53 -25.91 -3.36 -11.36
N ASN A 54 -26.19 -4.42 -10.61
CA ASN A 54 -26.83 -5.63 -11.13
C ASN A 54 -28.35 -5.38 -11.33
N PRO A 55 -28.85 -5.41 -12.58
CA PRO A 55 -30.29 -5.26 -12.84
C PRO A 55 -31.12 -6.44 -12.33
N ASN A 56 -30.49 -7.63 -12.22
CA ASN A 56 -31.13 -8.89 -11.86
C ASN A 56 -31.12 -9.18 -10.35
N SER A 57 -30.77 -8.20 -9.52
CA SER A 57 -30.91 -8.33 -8.07
C SER A 57 -32.41 -8.41 -7.71
N ASN A 58 -32.79 -9.23 -6.73
CA ASN A 58 -34.18 -9.33 -6.25
C ASN A 58 -34.79 -7.98 -5.82
N PHE A 59 -33.95 -6.96 -5.57
CA PHE A 59 -34.35 -5.62 -5.16
C PHE A 59 -34.10 -4.55 -6.23
N GLY A 60 -33.64 -4.96 -7.42
CA GLY A 60 -33.20 -4.07 -8.49
C GLY A 60 -31.95 -3.26 -8.12
N THR A 61 -31.67 -2.23 -8.92
CA THR A 61 -30.65 -1.22 -8.62
C THR A 61 -31.31 -0.08 -7.82
N PRO A 62 -30.82 0.27 -6.62
CA PRO A 62 -31.35 1.40 -5.87
C PRO A 62 -31.18 2.71 -6.65
N ALA A 63 -31.95 3.74 -6.31
CA ALA A 63 -31.72 5.06 -6.88
C ALA A 63 -30.41 5.62 -6.32
N LEU A 64 -29.64 6.31 -7.17
CA LEU A 64 -28.42 6.95 -6.71
C LEU A 64 -28.76 8.05 -5.70
N VAL A 65 -28.11 8.00 -4.53
CA VAL A 65 -28.21 9.02 -3.49
C VAL A 65 -26.88 9.76 -3.31
N PRO A 66 -26.87 11.03 -2.85
CA PRO A 66 -25.64 11.81 -2.69
C PRO A 66 -24.58 11.14 -1.82
N ALA A 67 -25.00 10.46 -0.76
CA ALA A 67 -24.09 9.74 0.13
C ALA A 67 -23.33 8.61 -0.59
N THR A 68 -24.03 7.84 -1.43
CA THR A 68 -23.42 6.77 -2.24
C THR A 68 -22.46 7.33 -3.27
N LEU A 69 -22.83 8.43 -3.92
CA LEU A 69 -21.95 9.12 -4.87
C LEU A 69 -20.66 9.58 -4.20
N ARG A 70 -20.77 10.26 -3.05
CA ARG A 70 -19.62 10.74 -2.28
C ARG A 70 -18.69 9.60 -1.87
N ALA A 71 -19.25 8.52 -1.33
CA ALA A 71 -18.48 7.34 -0.93
C ALA A 71 -17.72 6.72 -2.12
N ARG A 72 -18.35 6.63 -3.29
CA ARG A 72 -17.73 6.10 -4.51
C ARG A 72 -16.60 6.99 -5.03
N VAL A 73 -16.79 8.30 -5.05
CA VAL A 73 -15.73 9.24 -5.46
C VAL A 73 -14.53 9.13 -4.53
N HIS A 74 -14.73 9.08 -3.21
CA HIS A 74 -13.63 8.89 -2.27
C HIS A 74 -12.92 7.55 -2.45
N ALA A 75 -13.66 6.46 -2.62
CA ALA A 75 -13.08 5.14 -2.86
C ALA A 75 -12.21 5.12 -4.13
N GLU A 76 -12.60 5.84 -5.18
CA GLU A 76 -11.81 5.93 -6.40
C GLU A 76 -10.55 6.79 -6.21
N ILE A 77 -10.65 7.90 -5.48
CA ILE A 77 -9.48 8.72 -5.11
C ILE A 77 -8.48 7.88 -4.31
N GLU A 78 -8.96 7.11 -3.33
CA GLU A 78 -8.12 6.23 -2.52
C GLU A 78 -7.48 5.11 -3.35
N ARG A 79 -8.24 4.49 -4.26
CA ARG A 79 -7.72 3.49 -5.20
C ARG A 79 -6.63 4.06 -6.08
N ASN A 80 -6.82 5.27 -6.60
CA ASN A 80 -5.82 5.91 -7.44
C ASN A 80 -4.57 6.31 -6.65
N ALA A 81 -4.73 6.84 -5.43
CA ALA A 81 -3.61 7.10 -4.54
C ALA A 81 -2.85 5.81 -4.17
N ALA A 82 -3.56 4.71 -3.91
CA ALA A 82 -2.94 3.41 -3.63
C ALA A 82 -2.19 2.85 -4.84
N ARG A 83 -2.74 2.99 -6.06
CA ARG A 83 -2.05 2.62 -7.30
C ARG A 83 -0.77 3.43 -7.50
N GLN A 84 -0.80 4.74 -7.28
CA GLN A 84 0.39 5.58 -7.40
C GLN A 84 1.48 5.16 -6.40
N ARG A 85 1.12 4.95 -5.13
CA ARG A 85 2.06 4.45 -4.11
C ARG A 85 2.63 3.07 -4.43
N ALA A 86 1.87 2.21 -5.11
CA ALA A 86 2.35 0.89 -5.51
C ALA A 86 3.37 0.96 -6.67
N LEU A 87 3.31 2.01 -7.50
CA LEU A 87 4.28 2.28 -8.55
C LEU A 87 5.55 2.93 -8.02
N GLU A 88 5.45 3.66 -6.90
CA GLU A 88 6.62 4.22 -6.24
C GLU A 88 7.53 3.09 -5.72
N PRO A 89 8.81 3.06 -6.09
CA PRO A 89 9.73 2.06 -5.56
C PRO A 89 9.79 2.21 -4.03
N PRO A 90 9.91 1.10 -3.28
CA PRO A 90 10.03 1.18 -1.83
C PRO A 90 11.19 2.10 -1.48
N ALA A 91 10.94 3.08 -0.61
CA ALA A 91 11.99 3.96 -0.10
C ALA A 91 13.15 3.08 0.36
N LYS A 92 14.38 3.37 -0.11
CA LYS A 92 15.58 2.64 0.30
C LYS A 92 15.54 2.53 1.82
N HIS A 93 15.40 1.32 2.34
CA HIS A 93 15.52 1.09 3.77
C HIS A 93 16.92 1.56 4.16
N THR A 94 17.02 2.71 4.84
CA THR A 94 18.24 3.07 5.55
C THR A 94 18.43 1.96 6.55
N ASN A 95 19.31 1.00 6.26
CA ASN A 95 19.49 -0.17 7.11
C ASN A 95 19.75 0.36 8.53
N PRO A 96 18.81 0.15 9.48
CA PRO A 96 19.06 0.53 10.86
C PRO A 96 20.30 -0.24 11.28
N MET A 97 21.23 0.45 11.95
CA MET A 97 22.54 -0.05 12.41
C MET A 97 22.54 -1.58 12.51
N SER A 98 23.40 -2.22 11.71
CA SER A 98 23.45 -3.67 11.58
C SER A 98 23.55 -4.31 12.97
N TYR A 99 23.00 -5.52 13.15
CA TYR A 99 23.03 -6.19 14.45
C TYR A 99 24.46 -6.29 15.03
N ARG A 100 25.46 -6.43 14.14
CA ARG A 100 26.89 -6.37 14.45
C ARG A 100 27.33 -5.02 15.03
N GLU A 101 26.85 -3.91 14.48
CA GLU A 101 27.15 -2.56 15.01
C GLU A 101 26.47 -2.30 16.35
N ARG A 102 25.25 -2.83 16.56
CA ARG A 102 24.53 -2.68 17.84
C ARG A 102 25.10 -3.54 18.97
N ASN A 103 25.57 -4.75 18.67
CA ASN A 103 26.03 -5.71 19.66
C ASN A 103 27.29 -6.44 19.17
N PRO A 104 28.44 -5.74 19.10
CA PRO A 104 29.65 -6.30 18.50
C PRO A 104 30.17 -7.53 19.25
N GLU A 105 30.09 -7.54 20.58
CA GLU A 105 30.58 -8.64 21.41
C GLU A 105 29.72 -9.90 21.26
N GLU A 106 28.40 -9.76 21.33
CA GLU A 106 27.48 -10.89 21.19
C GLU A 106 27.51 -11.46 19.76
N PHE A 107 27.64 -10.60 18.75
CA PHE A 107 27.86 -11.05 17.38
C PHE A 107 29.14 -11.90 17.25
N ASN A 108 30.25 -11.43 17.80
CA ASN A 108 31.52 -12.18 17.76
C ASN A 108 31.41 -13.51 18.53
N ARG A 109 30.71 -13.53 19.66
CA ARG A 109 30.43 -14.74 20.44
C ARG A 109 29.61 -15.75 19.64
N LEU A 110 28.53 -15.31 18.99
CA LEU A 110 27.66 -16.16 18.17
C LEU A 110 28.41 -16.73 16.96
N MET A 111 29.23 -15.91 16.30
CA MET A 111 30.07 -16.36 15.18
C MET A 111 31.12 -17.38 15.63
N LYS A 112 31.73 -17.20 16.80
CA LYS A 112 32.65 -18.19 17.38
C LYS A 112 31.92 -19.50 17.68
N LYS A 113 30.78 -19.44 18.35
CA LYS A 113 29.96 -20.61 18.67
C LYS A 113 29.55 -21.38 17.40
N GLY A 114 29.10 -20.69 16.36
CA GLY A 114 28.72 -21.32 15.09
C GLY A 114 29.88 -22.06 14.41
N ARG A 115 31.10 -21.52 14.49
CA ARG A 115 32.31 -22.21 14.01
C ARG A 115 32.62 -23.46 14.83
N ASP A 116 32.56 -23.37 16.16
CA ASP A 116 32.80 -24.49 17.06
C ASP A 116 31.77 -25.61 16.85
N ASP A 117 30.48 -25.26 16.72
CA ASP A 117 29.38 -26.20 16.47
C ASP A 117 29.54 -26.89 15.09
N HIS A 118 29.91 -26.14 14.06
CA HIS A 118 30.17 -26.69 12.73
C HIS A 118 31.36 -27.67 12.74
N ARG A 119 32.43 -27.33 13.45
CA ARG A 119 33.60 -28.19 13.62
C ARG A 119 33.23 -29.50 14.32
N ALA A 120 32.42 -29.41 15.37
CA ALA A 120 31.93 -30.59 16.08
C ALA A 120 31.06 -31.48 15.18
N ASP A 121 30.23 -30.90 14.29
CA ASP A 121 29.45 -31.65 13.30
C ASP A 121 30.31 -32.39 12.27
N LEU A 122 31.29 -31.71 11.67
CA LEU A 122 32.20 -32.32 10.70
C LEU A 122 33.01 -33.47 11.32
N THR A 123 33.49 -33.25 12.54
CA THR A 123 34.22 -34.28 13.31
C THR A 123 33.33 -35.49 13.59
N ARG A 124 32.09 -35.27 14.04
CA ARG A 124 31.08 -36.32 14.27
C ARG A 124 30.74 -37.10 12.99
N ARG A 125 30.81 -36.45 11.83
CA ARG A 125 30.55 -37.05 10.51
C ARG A 125 31.79 -37.69 9.87
N GLY A 126 32.96 -37.63 10.53
CA GLY A 126 34.21 -38.17 10.00
C GLY A 126 34.75 -37.42 8.78
N ILE A 127 34.30 -36.19 8.55
CA ILE A 127 34.76 -35.36 7.43
C ILE A 127 35.99 -34.58 7.91
N PRO A 128 37.18 -34.78 7.30
CA PRO A 128 38.37 -34.03 7.68
C PRO A 128 38.19 -32.54 7.33
N LEU A 129 38.56 -31.66 8.26
CA LEU A 129 38.63 -30.24 8.00
C LEU A 129 39.68 -29.98 6.91
N THR A 130 39.30 -29.24 5.88
CA THR A 130 40.25 -28.85 4.83
C THR A 130 41.25 -27.82 5.34
N GLU A 131 42.48 -27.80 4.82
CA GLU A 131 43.54 -26.87 5.26
C GLU A 131 43.12 -25.39 5.19
N TRP A 132 42.29 -25.03 4.20
CA TRP A 132 41.74 -23.68 4.06
C TRP A 132 40.74 -23.32 5.18
N GLN A 133 39.92 -24.26 5.64
CA GLN A 133 38.98 -24.03 6.75
C GLN A 133 39.73 -23.82 8.07
N THR A 134 40.74 -24.64 8.33
CA THR A 134 41.61 -24.52 9.51
C THR A 134 42.36 -23.18 9.51
N ALA A 135 42.82 -22.71 8.34
CA ALA A 135 43.50 -21.43 8.17
C ALA A 135 42.59 -20.21 8.35
N ASN A 136 41.31 -20.30 7.95
CA ASN A 136 40.34 -19.21 8.09
C ASN A 136 39.83 -19.06 9.53
N ASP A 137 39.71 -20.18 10.25
CA ASP A 137 39.30 -20.20 11.66
C ASP A 137 40.41 -19.70 12.61
N SER A 138 41.68 -19.84 12.21
CA SER A 138 42.84 -19.36 12.97
C SER A 138 43.08 -17.85 12.85
N ARG A 139 42.39 -17.16 11.94
CA ARG A 139 42.53 -15.71 11.80
C ARG A 139 41.83 -15.05 13.00
N PRO A 140 42.53 -14.24 13.82
CA PRO A 140 41.83 -13.38 14.76
C PRO A 140 40.84 -12.55 13.94
N THR A 141 39.57 -12.51 14.36
CA THR A 141 38.60 -11.57 13.81
C THR A 141 39.21 -10.18 13.98
N ASN A 142 39.76 -9.66 12.89
CA ASN A 142 40.59 -8.46 12.87
C ASN A 142 39.85 -7.31 13.58
N PRO A 143 40.44 -6.63 14.58
CA PRO A 143 39.79 -5.49 15.22
C PRO A 143 39.77 -4.23 14.34
N ILE A 144 40.31 -4.26 13.12
CA ILE A 144 40.45 -3.07 12.27
C ILE A 144 39.97 -3.34 10.84
N LEU A 145 38.68 -3.06 10.62
CA LEU A 145 38.22 -2.30 9.45
C LEU A 145 37.49 -1.04 9.94
N GLN A 146 38.00 -0.42 11.02
CA GLN A 146 37.78 0.99 11.28
C GLN A 146 38.73 1.76 10.35
N GLY A 147 38.23 2.26 9.22
CA GLY A 147 39.02 3.15 8.35
C GLY A 147 38.98 2.87 6.85
N ALA A 148 37.86 2.41 6.29
CA ALA A 148 37.71 2.31 4.84
C ALA A 148 36.34 2.71 4.32
N TYR A 149 35.75 3.78 4.86
CA TYR A 149 34.80 4.65 4.16
C TYR A 149 34.89 6.04 4.81
N SER A 150 35.77 6.87 4.26
CA SER A 150 35.72 8.33 4.38
C SER A 150 35.36 8.89 3.02
#